data_AF-A0A182XLN6-F1
#
_entry.id   AF-A0A182XLN6-F1
#
_cell.length_a   1.000
_cell.length_b   1.000
_cell.length_c   1.000
_cell.angle_alpha   90.00
_cell.angle_beta   90.00
_cell.angle_gamma   90.00
#
_symmetry.space_group_name_H-M   'P 1'
#
loop_
_entity.id
_entity.type
_entity.pdbx_description
1 polymer ?
#
loop_
_entity_poly.entity_id
_entity_poly.type
_entity_poly.pdbx_seq_one_letter_code
_entity_poly.pdbx_strand_id
1 'polypeptide(L)'
;MESLRYICWAFCLAQFAFVSGHPEFGTPFKIPQTSAVIQGAMDVSRLSASIDDTLNVMMSGLIPNSESKRLLVVNFADEFSRKLKAVAEQLLTATSSNSNVNDTLNAVLDKYAELVTFYNRNGNAFVSDVSSKVGLYVSSEFWDALNFIESALPDVKVTADMLRQALLSVSAVGDVPAGLLRPLVNALRNTKAHLPLLVYVFQRVGVNFQTADTFIATFKQDEQPLADKFQQDTASFNGRLSTLEAAVETSYSTVEQLFNATGTRLSTELKGDVEDQNNFVKLKADLLSFTTTRSLFVKDLKQSIQLASSGNRQSIANGVSQVYYSDSSKKVGSPALQLAQQLLESSANAEFCHSKYAALVTDLLPLGRIRLNECFDTERPRLQKLQELMETYALMVSYDVEDMCNNLKPCIAECTKSDCLSKITSFYNKLKTARNTAKLTRAANFFLSALTASLNRVELCFTRVNFLTFLNLVPNYIEDAKQCVGEN
;
A
#
# COMPACT_ATOMS: atom_id res chain seq x y z
N MET A 1 28.64 46.22 89.10
CA MET A 1 29.02 46.58 87.71
C MET A 1 29.88 45.47 87.08
N GLU A 2 29.46 44.21 87.16
CA GLU A 2 30.17 43.08 86.50
C GLU A 2 29.24 42.20 85.63
N SER A 3 27.92 42.35 85.73
CA SER A 3 26.94 41.57 84.95
C SER A 3 26.70 42.09 83.53
N LEU A 4 27.13 43.31 83.18
CA LEU A 4 26.96 43.88 81.84
C LEU A 4 28.10 43.54 80.86
N ARG A 5 29.24 43.02 81.34
CA ARG A 5 30.36 42.61 80.46
C ARG A 5 30.16 41.23 79.83
N TYR A 6 29.39 40.35 80.46
CA TYR A 6 29.12 39.00 79.95
C TYR A 6 28.06 38.96 78.85
N ILE A 7 27.16 39.95 78.78
CA ILE A 7 26.09 40.02 77.76
C ILE A 7 26.64 40.50 76.40
N CYS A 8 27.61 41.42 76.38
CA CYS A 8 28.28 41.82 75.13
C CYS A 8 29.16 40.70 74.53
N TRP A 9 29.79 39.86 75.36
CA TRP A 9 30.58 38.72 74.87
C TRP A 9 29.69 37.60 74.31
N ALA A 10 28.53 37.33 74.93
CA ALA A 10 27.57 36.34 74.43
C ALA A 10 26.91 36.77 73.10
N PHE A 11 26.63 38.07 72.91
CA PHE A 11 26.10 38.59 71.64
C PHE A 11 27.15 38.74 70.53
N CYS A 12 28.42 38.99 70.86
CA CYS A 12 29.51 38.93 69.88
C CYS A 12 29.87 37.48 69.47
N LEU A 13 29.70 36.51 70.37
CA LEU A 13 29.90 35.09 70.04
C LEU A 13 28.71 34.47 69.28
N ALA A 14 27.49 34.98 69.46
CA ALA A 14 26.32 34.58 68.67
C ALA A 14 26.28 35.19 67.24
N GLN A 15 27.20 36.11 66.93
CA GLN A 15 27.46 36.57 65.56
C GLN A 15 28.52 35.73 64.83
N PHE A 16 29.09 34.70 65.46
CA PHE A 16 29.75 33.62 64.71
C PHE A 16 28.71 32.76 63.99
N ALA A 17 28.34 33.26 62.81
CA ALA A 17 28.18 32.46 61.61
C ALA A 17 27.29 31.21 61.71
N PHE A 18 25.97 31.41 61.85
CA PHE A 18 25.07 30.71 60.93
C PHE A 18 25.02 31.48 59.60
N VAL A 19 26.19 31.61 58.95
CA VAL A 19 26.20 31.64 57.50
C VAL A 19 25.72 30.25 57.14
N SER A 20 24.46 30.11 56.72
CA SER A 20 23.96 28.90 56.08
C SER A 20 24.71 28.78 54.75
N GLY A 21 25.98 28.38 54.83
CA GLY A 21 26.81 28.04 53.68
C GLY A 21 26.08 26.93 52.97
N HIS A 22 25.40 27.27 51.89
CA HIS A 22 24.99 26.28 50.91
C HIS A 22 26.28 25.96 50.19
N PRO A 23 26.86 24.77 50.38
CA PRO A 23 28.14 24.48 49.75
C PRO A 23 27.92 24.37 48.24
N GLU A 24 28.65 25.16 47.49
CA GLU A 24 28.59 25.19 46.03
C GLU A 24 29.99 24.90 45.48
N PHE A 25 30.08 24.00 44.48
CA PHE A 25 31.31 23.61 43.80
C PHE A 25 32.43 23.11 44.73
N GLY A 26 32.05 22.49 45.86
CA GLY A 26 32.98 21.98 46.84
C GLY A 26 33.65 23.06 47.71
N THR A 27 33.01 24.22 47.80
CA THR A 27 33.37 25.30 48.73
C THR A 27 32.27 25.49 49.77
N PRO A 28 32.56 26.04 50.95
CA PRO A 28 31.52 26.43 51.92
C PRO A 28 30.77 27.72 51.51
N PHE A 29 31.11 28.29 50.35
CA PHE A 29 30.63 29.60 49.92
C PHE A 29 29.43 29.49 48.98
N LYS A 30 28.56 30.49 49.05
CA LYS A 30 27.53 30.72 48.04
C LYS A 30 28.11 31.57 46.91
N ILE A 31 28.12 31.05 45.70
CA ILE A 31 28.69 31.71 44.52
C ILE A 31 27.58 32.44 43.75
N PRO A 32 27.76 33.73 43.43
CA PRO A 32 26.83 34.44 42.56
C PRO A 32 26.69 33.74 41.20
N GLN A 33 25.47 33.70 40.64
CA GLN A 33 25.13 33.10 39.33
C GLN A 33 25.07 31.55 39.29
N THR A 34 25.13 30.84 40.41
CA THR A 34 24.95 29.37 40.43
C THR A 34 23.63 28.91 39.81
N SER A 35 22.54 29.67 39.98
CA SER A 35 21.26 29.39 39.32
C SER A 35 21.33 29.41 37.79
N ALA A 36 22.21 30.21 37.19
CA ALA A 36 22.41 30.23 35.74
C ALA A 36 23.17 29.00 35.24
N VAL A 37 24.09 28.46 36.05
CA VAL A 37 24.76 27.18 35.78
C VAL A 37 23.77 26.03 35.87
N ILE A 38 22.92 26.00 36.92
CA ILE A 38 21.84 25.03 37.08
C ILE A 38 20.93 25.02 35.85
N GLN A 39 20.43 26.19 35.43
CA GLN A 39 19.55 26.29 34.28
C GLN A 39 20.23 25.85 32.98
N GLY A 40 21.48 26.27 32.75
CA GLY A 40 22.25 25.88 31.57
C GLY A 40 22.49 24.37 31.51
N ALA A 41 22.88 23.76 32.63
CA ALA A 41 23.09 22.33 32.74
C ALA A 41 21.78 21.55 32.53
N MET A 42 20.67 21.99 33.14
CA MET A 42 19.35 21.37 32.91
C MET A 42 18.91 21.45 31.45
N ASP A 43 19.13 22.58 30.78
CA ASP A 43 18.80 22.73 29.36
C ASP A 43 19.61 21.79 28.47
N VAL A 44 20.93 21.70 28.70
CA VAL A 44 21.82 20.76 27.98
C VAL A 44 21.41 19.32 28.24
N SER A 45 21.16 18.94 29.51
CA SER A 45 20.74 17.60 29.90
C SER A 45 19.43 17.19 29.20
N ARG A 46 18.43 18.09 29.18
CA ARG A 46 17.14 17.84 28.52
C ARG A 46 17.28 17.65 27.02
N LEU A 47 18.02 18.52 26.34
CA LEU A 47 18.25 18.41 24.90
C LEU A 47 19.08 17.18 24.54
N SER A 48 20.01 16.79 25.41
CA SER A 48 20.80 15.57 25.23
C SER A 48 19.90 14.34 25.33
N ALA A 49 19.00 14.31 26.31
CA ALA A 49 18.04 13.23 26.49
C ALA A 49 17.02 13.09 25.36
N SER A 50 16.84 14.11 24.50
CA SER A 50 15.88 14.04 23.40
C SER A 50 16.48 13.55 22.08
N ILE A 51 17.78 13.27 22.03
CA ILE A 51 18.48 12.87 20.80
C ILE A 51 17.90 11.56 20.24
N ASP A 52 17.55 10.61 21.10
CA ASP A 52 17.13 9.25 20.76
C ASP A 52 15.60 9.00 20.82
N ASP A 53 14.81 10.01 21.18
CA ASP A 53 13.36 9.91 21.44
C ASP A 53 12.55 9.25 20.31
N THR A 54 12.94 9.41 19.05
CA THR A 54 12.20 8.88 17.88
C THR A 54 12.84 7.64 17.26
N LEU A 55 13.95 7.14 17.80
CA LEU A 55 14.73 6.04 17.21
C LEU A 55 14.31 4.66 17.73
N ASN A 56 13.61 4.61 18.86
CA ASN A 56 13.12 3.39 19.50
C ASN A 56 11.81 2.88 18.88
N VAL A 57 11.83 2.65 17.57
CA VAL A 57 10.72 2.06 16.81
C VAL A 57 11.01 0.60 16.47
N MET A 58 9.99 -0.25 16.48
CA MET A 58 10.11 -1.64 16.05
C MET A 58 9.93 -1.72 14.54
N MET A 59 10.91 -2.27 13.82
CA MET A 59 10.80 -2.45 12.36
C MET A 59 10.06 -3.75 12.04
N SER A 60 9.12 -3.69 11.09
CA SER A 60 8.36 -4.85 10.60
C SER A 60 9.23 -5.89 9.87
N GLY A 61 10.41 -5.49 9.40
CA GLY A 61 11.27 -6.33 8.55
C GLY A 61 10.82 -6.42 7.10
N LEU A 62 9.78 -5.69 6.69
CA LEU A 62 9.26 -5.67 5.31
C LEU A 62 10.18 -4.91 4.34
N ILE A 63 11.01 -4.00 4.86
CA ILE A 63 12.03 -3.30 4.08
C ILE A 63 13.39 -3.95 4.35
N PRO A 64 14.15 -4.36 3.31
CA PRO A 64 15.45 -5.00 3.49
C PRO A 64 16.41 -4.20 4.37
N ASN A 65 17.03 -4.87 5.34
CA ASN A 65 18.05 -4.32 6.26
C ASN A 65 17.57 -3.16 7.16
N SER A 66 16.26 -2.86 7.20
CA SER A 66 15.68 -1.76 7.99
C SER A 66 16.11 -1.78 9.47
N GLU A 67 16.01 -2.93 10.13
CA GLU A 67 16.39 -3.07 11.54
C GLU A 67 17.90 -2.83 11.75
N SER A 68 18.75 -3.36 10.87
CA SER A 68 20.20 -3.13 10.96
C SER A 68 20.56 -1.65 10.78
N LYS A 69 19.89 -0.94 9.85
CA LYS A 69 20.05 0.52 9.67
C LYS A 69 19.61 1.28 10.92
N ARG A 70 18.47 0.89 11.51
CA ARG A 70 17.95 1.48 12.74
C ARG A 70 18.92 1.32 13.91
N LEU A 71 19.38 0.09 14.16
CA LEU A 71 20.29 -0.22 15.27
C LEU A 71 21.62 0.53 15.16
N LEU A 72 22.14 0.75 13.96
CA LEU A 72 23.34 1.56 13.76
C LEU A 72 23.16 2.98 14.33
N VAL A 73 22.03 3.62 14.03
CA VAL A 73 21.74 5.00 14.45
C VAL A 73 21.42 5.06 15.93
N VAL A 74 20.55 4.16 16.43
CA VAL A 74 20.15 4.08 17.85
C VAL A 74 21.36 3.88 18.75
N ASN A 75 22.21 2.88 18.47
CA ASN A 75 23.31 2.53 19.37
C ASN A 75 24.31 3.69 19.54
N PHE A 76 24.56 4.48 18.50
CA PHE A 76 25.40 5.65 18.61
C PHE A 76 24.68 6.80 19.34
N ALA A 77 23.42 7.06 18.99
CA ALA A 77 22.58 8.09 19.60
C ALA A 77 22.47 7.91 21.12
N ASP A 78 22.10 6.71 21.57
CA ASP A 78 21.90 6.36 22.99
C ASP A 78 23.18 6.53 23.81
N GLU A 79 24.32 6.09 23.29
CA GLU A 79 25.61 6.21 23.98
C GLU A 79 26.10 7.66 24.02
N PHE A 80 25.97 8.39 22.92
CA PHE A 80 26.35 9.80 22.84
C PHE A 80 25.46 10.67 23.75
N SER A 81 24.13 10.49 23.68
CA SER A 81 23.13 11.22 24.47
C SER A 81 23.38 11.01 25.97
N ARG A 82 23.61 9.76 26.39
CA ARG A 82 23.90 9.40 27.78
C ARG A 82 25.17 10.05 28.29
N LYS A 83 26.25 10.03 27.51
CA LYS A 83 27.54 10.62 27.91
C LYS A 83 27.48 12.14 27.98
N LEU A 84 26.80 12.78 27.03
CA LEU A 84 26.63 14.24 27.04
C LEU A 84 25.74 14.68 28.21
N LYS A 85 24.63 13.96 28.45
CA LYS A 85 23.76 14.16 29.60
C LYS A 85 24.53 14.02 30.92
N ALA A 86 25.40 13.02 31.05
CA ALA A 86 26.20 12.80 32.25
C ALA A 86 27.12 14.00 32.60
N VAL A 87 27.68 14.69 31.60
CA VAL A 87 28.46 15.92 31.83
C VAL A 87 27.58 17.00 32.48
N ALA A 88 26.39 17.21 31.92
CA ALA A 88 25.45 18.21 32.42
C ALA A 88 24.90 17.86 33.81
N GLU A 89 24.58 16.60 34.08
CA GLU A 89 24.14 16.13 35.40
C GLU A 89 25.23 16.22 36.46
N GLN A 90 26.49 15.96 36.08
CA GLN A 90 27.62 16.13 36.99
C GLN A 90 27.88 17.60 37.31
N LEU A 91 27.69 18.50 36.34
CA LEU A 91 27.71 19.96 36.59
C LEU A 91 26.59 20.39 37.53
N LEU A 92 25.38 19.84 37.38
CA LEU A 92 24.27 20.10 38.30
C LEU A 92 24.62 19.63 39.72
N THR A 93 25.17 18.43 39.85
CA THR A 93 25.63 17.88 41.13
C THR A 93 26.72 18.76 41.76
N ALA A 94 27.66 19.29 40.97
CA ALA A 94 28.70 20.19 41.44
C ALA A 94 28.14 21.46 42.08
N THR A 95 27.01 21.99 41.61
CA THR A 95 26.40 23.22 42.15
C THR A 95 25.91 23.11 43.61
N SER A 96 25.81 21.89 44.15
CA SER A 96 25.38 21.62 45.54
C SER A 96 26.32 20.70 46.30
N SER A 97 27.52 20.44 45.75
CA SER A 97 28.50 19.52 46.34
C SER A 97 29.13 20.10 47.60
N ASN A 98 29.15 19.28 48.65
CA ASN A 98 29.84 19.54 49.92
C ASN A 98 31.22 18.85 50.02
N SER A 99 31.70 18.21 48.95
CA SER A 99 33.06 17.68 48.88
C SER A 99 34.09 18.81 48.75
N ASN A 100 35.37 18.52 48.55
CA ASN A 100 36.35 19.55 48.20
C ASN A 100 36.26 19.93 46.71
N VAL A 101 36.82 21.10 46.36
CA VAL A 101 36.83 21.67 45.00
C VAL A 101 37.41 20.70 43.97
N ASN A 102 38.52 20.04 44.31
CA ASN A 102 39.20 19.12 43.38
C ASN A 102 38.32 17.93 43.06
N ASP A 103 37.81 17.22 44.07
CA ASP A 103 36.95 16.05 43.84
C ASP A 103 35.68 16.43 43.05
N THR A 104 35.08 17.57 43.39
CA THR A 104 33.84 18.05 42.75
C THR A 104 34.02 18.34 41.26
N LEU A 105 35.04 19.12 40.90
CA LEU A 105 35.23 19.56 39.52
C LEU A 105 36.05 18.55 38.68
N ASN A 106 36.89 17.72 39.29
CA ASN A 106 37.51 16.59 38.60
C ASN A 106 36.44 15.60 38.13
N ALA A 107 35.40 15.32 38.94
CA ALA A 107 34.30 14.46 38.50
C ALA A 107 33.60 14.97 37.23
N VAL A 108 33.43 16.29 37.09
CA VAL A 108 32.90 16.92 35.86
C VAL A 108 33.86 16.70 34.68
N LEU A 109 35.15 16.97 34.89
CA LEU A 109 36.19 16.80 33.87
C LEU A 109 36.33 15.33 33.43
N ASP A 110 36.14 14.38 34.33
CA ASP A 110 36.14 12.95 34.05
C ASP A 110 34.97 12.56 33.14
N LYS A 111 33.75 13.05 33.42
CA LYS A 111 32.59 12.84 32.52
C LYS A 111 32.79 13.47 31.15
N TYR A 112 33.41 14.64 31.10
CA TYR A 112 33.80 15.24 29.83
C TYR A 112 34.81 14.36 29.07
N ALA A 113 35.82 13.83 29.77
CA ALA A 113 36.82 12.95 29.16
C ALA A 113 36.20 11.64 28.64
N GLU A 114 35.23 11.06 29.35
CA GLU A 114 34.46 9.90 28.90
C GLU A 114 33.69 10.19 27.59
N LEU A 115 33.04 11.35 27.48
CA LEU A 115 32.33 11.80 26.28
C LEU A 115 33.28 11.95 25.08
N VAL A 116 34.36 12.72 25.24
CA VAL A 116 35.32 12.97 24.16
C VAL A 116 36.03 11.69 23.73
N THR A 117 36.36 10.81 24.68
CA THR A 117 36.96 9.51 24.36
C THR A 117 36.01 8.65 23.52
N PHE A 118 34.71 8.64 23.86
CA PHE A 118 33.72 7.94 23.05
C PHE A 118 33.60 8.54 21.65
N TYR A 119 33.46 9.86 21.55
CA TYR A 119 33.34 10.56 20.28
C TYR A 119 34.56 10.29 19.37
N ASN A 120 35.77 10.49 19.87
CA ASN A 120 37.00 10.31 19.08
C ASN A 120 37.19 8.85 18.61
N ARG A 121 36.70 7.87 19.38
CA ARG A 121 36.79 6.45 19.00
C ARG A 121 35.74 6.03 17.98
N ASN A 122 34.53 6.61 18.05
CA ASN A 122 33.37 6.08 17.34
C ASN A 122 32.80 7.01 16.27
N GLY A 123 33.00 8.32 16.35
CA GLY A 123 32.36 9.31 15.46
C GLY A 123 32.66 9.07 13.97
N ASN A 124 33.94 8.95 13.61
CA ASN A 124 34.35 8.68 12.23
C ASN A 124 33.82 7.33 11.72
N ALA A 125 33.86 6.30 12.56
CA ALA A 125 33.36 4.97 12.21
C ALA A 125 31.84 4.99 12.01
N PHE A 126 31.10 5.68 12.89
CA PHE A 126 29.66 5.87 12.77
C PHE A 126 29.29 6.57 11.46
N VAL A 127 29.92 7.69 11.14
CA VAL A 127 29.66 8.42 9.89
C VAL A 127 29.99 7.56 8.66
N SER A 128 31.11 6.84 8.68
CA SER A 128 31.47 5.91 7.59
C SER A 128 30.46 4.76 7.43
N ASP A 129 29.99 4.19 8.54
CA ASP A 129 28.98 3.14 8.53
C ASP A 129 27.62 3.65 8.05
N VAL A 130 27.23 4.87 8.44
CA VAL A 130 25.99 5.51 7.95
C VAL A 130 26.09 5.77 6.45
N SER A 131 27.22 6.29 5.97
CA SER A 131 27.47 6.51 4.55
C SER A 131 27.28 5.24 3.72
N SER A 132 27.78 4.10 4.21
CA SER A 132 27.76 2.82 3.48
C SER A 132 26.47 2.02 3.65
N LYS A 133 25.80 2.12 4.80
CA LYS A 133 24.63 1.28 5.14
C LYS A 133 23.31 2.03 5.06
N VAL A 134 23.32 3.34 5.31
CA VAL A 134 22.12 4.18 5.35
C VAL A 134 22.06 5.06 4.10
N GLY A 135 22.97 6.01 3.95
CA GLY A 135 22.98 6.89 2.79
C GLY A 135 23.99 8.04 2.92
N LEU A 136 24.48 8.53 1.78
CA LEU A 136 25.47 9.61 1.72
C LEU A 136 24.95 10.93 2.27
N TYR A 137 23.72 11.31 1.91
CA TYR A 137 23.12 12.57 2.31
C TYR A 137 23.03 12.70 3.84
N VAL A 138 22.37 11.73 4.48
CA VAL A 138 22.21 11.73 5.94
C VAL A 138 23.56 11.59 6.67
N SER A 139 24.53 10.88 6.08
CA SER A 139 25.89 10.84 6.60
C SER A 139 26.55 12.21 6.65
N SER A 140 26.35 13.07 5.64
CA SER A 140 26.87 14.44 5.63
C SER A 140 26.23 15.27 6.75
N GLU A 141 24.92 15.13 6.95
CA GLU A 141 24.21 15.88 7.99
C GLU A 141 24.62 15.44 9.40
N PHE A 142 24.83 14.13 9.61
CA PHE A 142 25.40 13.65 10.88
C PHE A 142 26.80 14.21 11.10
N TRP A 143 27.66 14.19 10.08
CA TRP A 143 29.00 14.76 10.16
C TRP A 143 28.97 16.25 10.53
N ASP A 144 28.14 17.03 9.85
CA ASP A 144 28.01 18.47 10.10
C ASP A 144 27.46 18.74 11.50
N ALA A 145 26.42 18.02 11.92
CA ALA A 145 25.83 18.17 13.25
C ALA A 145 26.80 17.77 14.38
N LEU A 146 27.56 16.69 14.18
CA LEU A 146 28.56 16.20 15.13
C LEU A 146 29.74 17.17 15.25
N ASN A 147 30.29 17.67 14.15
CA ASN A 147 31.35 18.68 14.18
C ASN A 147 30.87 20.00 14.79
N PHE A 148 29.62 20.38 14.51
CA PHE A 148 29.04 21.59 15.06
C PHE A 148 28.99 21.51 16.60
N ILE A 149 28.47 20.43 17.18
CA ILE A 149 28.48 20.26 18.64
C ILE A 149 29.89 20.08 19.20
N GLU A 150 30.77 19.34 18.50
CA GLU A 150 32.16 19.13 18.92
C GLU A 150 32.89 20.46 19.13
N SER A 151 32.67 21.45 18.25
CA SER A 151 33.31 22.76 18.37
C SER A 151 32.95 23.53 19.65
N ALA A 152 31.78 23.26 20.25
CA ALA A 152 31.29 23.93 21.47
C ALA A 152 31.63 23.19 22.77
N LEU A 153 31.99 21.91 22.70
CA LEU A 153 32.28 21.08 23.88
C LEU A 153 33.57 21.50 24.64
N PRO A 154 34.69 21.83 23.98
CA PRO A 154 35.93 22.23 24.66
C PRO A 154 35.78 23.39 25.64
N ASP A 155 34.91 24.36 25.34
CA ASP A 155 34.65 25.50 26.22
C ASP A 155 34.14 25.08 27.60
N VAL A 156 33.33 24.02 27.68
CA VAL A 156 32.82 23.50 28.95
C VAL A 156 33.96 22.94 29.80
N LYS A 157 34.89 22.19 29.19
CA LYS A 157 36.08 21.67 29.88
C LYS A 157 36.98 22.81 30.38
N VAL A 158 37.32 23.73 29.49
CA VAL A 158 38.24 24.84 29.80
C VAL A 158 37.67 25.69 30.92
N THR A 159 36.38 26.05 30.84
CA THR A 159 35.76 26.91 31.84
C THR A 159 35.48 26.20 33.16
N ALA A 160 35.24 24.88 33.16
CA ALA A 160 35.18 24.08 34.38
C ALA A 160 36.55 23.98 35.07
N ASP A 161 37.64 23.83 34.31
CA ASP A 161 39.00 23.81 34.86
C ASP A 161 39.44 25.19 35.37
N MET A 162 39.11 26.26 34.65
CA MET A 162 39.32 27.64 35.13
C MET A 162 38.57 27.90 36.44
N LEU A 163 37.33 27.43 36.55
CA LEU A 163 36.55 27.50 37.78
C LEU A 163 37.27 26.75 38.91
N ARG A 164 37.77 25.54 38.64
CA ARG A 164 38.54 24.74 39.61
C ARG A 164 39.76 25.49 40.12
N GLN A 165 40.60 25.99 39.21
CA GLN A 165 41.83 26.71 39.57
C GLN A 165 41.52 27.98 40.37
N ALA A 166 40.47 28.72 40.00
CA ALA A 166 40.09 29.93 40.70
C ALA A 166 39.49 29.65 42.09
N LEU A 167 38.72 28.58 42.28
CA LEU A 167 38.20 28.23 43.60
C LEU A 167 39.27 27.70 44.56
N LEU A 168 40.36 27.11 44.04
CA LEU A 168 41.51 26.71 44.84
C LEU A 168 42.32 27.89 45.39
N SER A 169 42.23 29.08 44.77
CA SER A 169 42.95 30.28 45.21
C SER A 169 42.14 31.19 46.14
N VAL A 170 40.87 30.87 46.40
CA VAL A 170 39.97 31.64 47.28
C VAL A 170 40.10 31.13 48.72
N SER A 171 40.36 32.05 49.66
CA SER A 171 40.52 31.72 51.08
C SER A 171 39.37 32.24 51.97
N ALA A 172 38.67 33.28 51.51
CA ALA A 172 37.53 33.88 52.20
C ALA A 172 36.37 34.20 51.24
N VAL A 173 35.16 34.38 51.80
CA VAL A 173 33.93 34.69 51.03
C VAL A 173 34.10 35.94 50.14
N GLY A 174 34.85 36.95 50.60
CA GLY A 174 35.09 38.18 49.86
C GLY A 174 36.06 38.06 48.69
N ASP A 175 36.79 36.94 48.59
CA ASP A 175 37.77 36.69 47.53
C ASP A 175 37.12 36.09 46.27
N VAL A 176 35.83 35.67 46.33
CA VAL A 176 35.11 35.08 45.20
C VAL A 176 34.78 36.17 44.17
N PRO A 177 35.35 36.14 42.95
CA PRO A 177 35.08 37.16 41.95
C PRO A 177 33.62 37.11 41.49
N ALA A 178 32.94 38.27 41.42
CA ALA A 178 31.53 38.35 41.01
C ALA A 178 31.23 37.82 39.59
N GLY A 179 32.25 37.70 38.73
CA GLY A 179 32.16 37.16 37.37
C GLY A 179 32.65 35.72 37.21
N LEU A 180 32.97 35.01 38.28
CA LEU A 180 33.67 33.73 38.25
C LEU A 180 32.96 32.65 37.41
N LEU A 181 31.63 32.55 37.52
CA LEU A 181 30.83 31.56 36.76
C LEU A 181 30.48 32.01 35.34
N ARG A 182 30.73 33.27 34.97
CA ARG A 182 30.32 33.82 33.67
C ARG A 182 30.89 33.04 32.48
N PRO A 183 32.17 32.61 32.47
CA PRO A 183 32.71 31.78 31.38
C PRO A 183 31.97 30.44 31.26
N LEU A 184 31.70 29.75 32.38
CA LEU A 184 30.99 28.46 32.37
C LEU A 184 29.54 28.60 31.92
N VAL A 185 28.84 29.66 32.35
CA VAL A 185 27.48 29.96 31.89
C VAL A 185 27.46 30.21 30.38
N ASN A 186 28.45 30.93 29.85
CA ASN A 186 28.56 31.16 28.41
C ASN A 186 28.86 29.86 27.65
N ALA A 187 29.74 29.01 28.16
CA ALA A 187 30.03 27.70 27.57
C ALA A 187 28.76 26.83 27.50
N LEU A 188 28.00 26.73 28.59
CA LEU A 188 26.73 26.00 28.61
C LEU A 188 25.68 26.57 27.64
N ARG A 189 25.58 27.90 27.54
CA ARG A 189 24.72 28.54 26.53
C ARG A 189 25.17 28.25 25.11
N ASN A 190 26.49 28.23 24.87
CA ASN A 190 27.07 27.90 23.57
C ASN A 190 26.74 26.44 23.20
N THR A 191 26.99 25.49 24.11
CA THR A 191 26.62 24.07 23.92
C THR A 191 25.13 23.89 23.65
N LYS A 192 24.27 24.56 24.45
CA LYS A 192 22.82 24.56 24.23
C LYS A 192 22.43 25.08 22.84
N ALA A 193 23.12 26.10 22.33
CA ALA A 193 22.83 26.65 21.01
C ALA A 193 23.25 25.71 19.85
N HIS A 194 24.21 24.82 20.09
CA HIS A 194 24.70 23.87 19.09
C HIS A 194 23.91 22.54 19.05
N LEU A 195 23.27 22.17 20.16
CA LEU A 195 22.51 20.91 20.26
C LEU A 195 21.29 20.76 19.33
N PRO A 196 20.51 21.81 19.00
CA PRO A 196 19.29 21.64 18.21
C PRO A 196 19.50 21.00 16.85
N LEU A 197 20.62 21.29 16.17
CA LEU A 197 20.93 20.66 14.89
C LEU A 197 21.12 19.15 15.04
N LEU A 198 21.86 18.72 16.06
CA LEU A 198 22.09 17.30 16.36
C LEU A 198 20.78 16.58 16.70
N VAL A 199 19.97 17.16 17.59
CA VAL A 199 18.65 16.64 17.95
C VAL A 199 17.78 16.50 16.70
N TYR A 200 17.74 17.54 15.86
CA TYR A 200 16.96 17.52 14.62
C TYR A 200 17.37 16.37 13.69
N VAL A 201 18.66 16.18 13.41
CA VAL A 201 19.11 15.14 12.47
C VAL A 201 18.74 13.74 12.97
N PHE A 202 19.03 13.40 14.23
CA PHE A 202 18.66 12.09 14.79
C PHE A 202 17.14 11.89 14.81
N GLN A 203 16.39 12.90 15.27
CA GLN A 203 14.95 12.78 15.38
C GLN A 203 14.27 12.60 14.02
N ARG A 204 14.74 13.35 13.02
CA ARG A 204 14.23 13.26 11.65
C ARG A 204 14.49 11.87 11.05
N VAL A 205 15.67 11.30 11.26
CA VAL A 205 15.98 9.93 10.82
C VAL A 205 15.04 8.91 11.47
N GLY A 206 14.78 9.03 12.77
CA GLY A 206 13.84 8.15 13.47
C GLY A 206 12.40 8.26 12.94
N VAL A 207 11.93 9.49 12.70
CA VAL A 207 10.61 9.73 12.09
C VAL A 207 10.54 9.14 10.67
N ASN A 208 11.60 9.25 9.88
CA ASN A 208 11.67 8.66 8.55
C ASN A 208 11.65 7.13 8.59
N PHE A 209 12.34 6.51 9.56
CA PHE A 209 12.27 5.06 9.76
C PHE A 209 10.85 4.59 10.08
N GLN A 210 10.20 5.26 11.04
CA GLN A 210 8.83 4.94 11.43
C GLN A 210 7.85 5.11 10.25
N THR A 211 7.99 6.21 9.51
CA THR A 211 7.13 6.53 8.37
C THR A 211 7.29 5.49 7.26
N ALA A 212 8.53 5.12 6.93
CA ALA A 212 8.82 4.10 5.92
C ALA A 212 8.19 2.75 6.29
N ASP A 213 8.39 2.30 7.52
CA ASP A 213 7.90 1.01 8.00
C ASP A 213 6.37 0.96 8.04
N THR A 214 5.75 2.01 8.60
CA THR A 214 4.28 2.12 8.67
C THR A 214 3.66 2.15 7.27
N PHE A 215 4.26 2.91 6.35
CA PHE A 215 3.80 2.99 4.97
C PHE A 215 3.84 1.64 4.27
N ILE A 216 4.98 0.93 4.31
CA ILE A 216 5.08 -0.36 3.63
C ILE A 216 4.19 -1.43 4.27
N ALA A 217 4.03 -1.42 5.60
CA ALA A 217 3.16 -2.35 6.30
C ALA A 217 1.69 -2.16 5.88
N THR A 218 1.24 -0.90 5.83
CA THR A 218 -0.11 -0.54 5.37
C THR A 218 -0.30 -0.92 3.91
N PHE A 219 0.65 -0.56 3.03
CA PHE A 219 0.59 -0.91 1.62
C PHE A 219 0.49 -2.42 1.40
N LYS A 220 1.31 -3.21 2.12
CA LYS A 220 1.28 -4.67 2.03
C LYS A 220 -0.04 -5.24 2.53
N GLN A 221 -0.61 -4.71 3.61
CA GLN A 221 -1.92 -5.12 4.11
C GLN A 221 -3.02 -4.92 3.05
N ASP A 222 -2.97 -3.84 2.28
CA ASP A 222 -3.92 -3.56 1.21
C ASP A 222 -3.65 -4.37 -0.08
N GLU A 223 -2.39 -4.70 -0.34
CA GLU A 223 -1.96 -5.55 -1.47
C GLU A 223 -2.39 -7.01 -1.29
N GLN A 224 -2.32 -7.56 -0.07
CA GLN A 224 -2.64 -8.97 0.20
C GLN A 224 -3.99 -9.46 -0.38
N PRO A 225 -5.14 -8.82 -0.09
CA PRO A 225 -6.44 -9.28 -0.58
C PRO A 225 -6.69 -8.95 -2.06
N LEU A 226 -5.76 -8.28 -2.74
CA LEU A 226 -5.95 -7.87 -4.13
C LEU A 226 -6.15 -9.09 -5.03
N ALA A 227 -5.48 -10.22 -4.71
CA ALA A 227 -5.67 -11.50 -5.38
C ALA A 227 -7.13 -11.95 -5.46
N ASP A 228 -7.71 -12.09 -4.29
CA ASP A 228 -9.06 -12.59 -4.15
C ASP A 228 -10.07 -11.61 -4.76
N LYS A 229 -9.80 -10.30 -4.68
CA LYS A 229 -10.69 -9.27 -5.23
C LYS A 229 -10.83 -9.35 -6.76
N PHE A 230 -9.75 -9.50 -7.53
CA PHE A 230 -9.93 -9.66 -8.99
C PHE A 230 -10.60 -11.01 -9.33
N GLN A 231 -10.29 -12.08 -8.59
CA GLN A 231 -10.94 -13.37 -8.81
C GLN A 231 -12.44 -13.29 -8.55
N GLN A 232 -12.87 -12.59 -7.50
CA GLN A 232 -14.28 -12.34 -7.20
C GLN A 232 -14.97 -11.53 -8.29
N ASP A 233 -14.36 -10.45 -8.77
CA ASP A 233 -14.92 -9.63 -9.85
C ASP A 233 -15.07 -10.45 -11.16
N THR A 234 -14.07 -11.28 -11.44
CA THR A 234 -14.07 -12.20 -12.60
C THR A 234 -15.14 -13.27 -12.47
N ALA A 235 -15.30 -13.86 -11.29
CA ALA A 235 -16.35 -14.82 -10.99
C ALA A 235 -17.75 -14.20 -11.14
N SER A 236 -17.92 -12.95 -10.69
CA SER A 236 -19.16 -12.18 -10.86
C SER A 236 -19.51 -11.97 -12.34
N PHE A 237 -18.53 -11.58 -13.16
CA PHE A 237 -18.72 -11.47 -14.61
C PHE A 237 -19.05 -12.82 -15.25
N ASN A 238 -18.31 -13.88 -14.91
CA ASN A 238 -18.56 -15.24 -15.40
C ASN A 238 -19.92 -15.80 -14.98
N GLY A 239 -20.47 -15.36 -13.84
CA GLY A 239 -21.85 -15.66 -13.44
C GLY A 239 -22.88 -15.18 -14.45
N ARG A 240 -22.62 -14.06 -15.15
CA ARG A 240 -23.50 -13.59 -16.23
C ARG A 240 -23.44 -14.48 -17.47
N LEU A 241 -22.26 -14.97 -17.83
CA LEU A 241 -22.10 -15.96 -18.91
C LEU A 241 -22.82 -17.26 -18.56
N SER A 242 -22.73 -17.73 -17.32
CA SER A 242 -23.50 -18.90 -16.86
C SER A 242 -25.01 -18.70 -16.88
N THR A 243 -25.49 -17.47 -16.62
CA THR A 243 -26.92 -17.13 -16.76
C THR A 243 -27.36 -17.21 -18.22
N LEU A 244 -26.54 -16.71 -19.16
CA LEU A 244 -26.79 -16.84 -20.60
C LEU A 244 -26.83 -18.31 -21.02
N GLU A 245 -25.89 -19.13 -20.54
CA GLU A 245 -25.83 -20.58 -20.83
C GLU A 245 -27.12 -21.30 -20.39
N ALA A 246 -27.61 -21.00 -19.18
CA ALA A 246 -28.84 -21.59 -18.64
C ALA A 246 -30.10 -21.17 -19.41
N ALA A 247 -30.18 -19.90 -19.81
CA ALA A 247 -31.26 -19.37 -20.64
C ALA A 247 -31.29 -20.05 -22.01
N VAL A 248 -30.13 -20.15 -22.67
CA VAL A 248 -29.98 -20.84 -23.96
C VAL A 248 -30.35 -22.32 -23.83
N GLU A 249 -29.89 -23.01 -22.78
CA GLU A 249 -30.27 -24.41 -22.55
C GLU A 249 -31.78 -24.56 -22.47
N THR A 250 -32.44 -23.73 -21.68
CA THR A 250 -33.89 -23.81 -21.44
C THR A 250 -34.68 -23.54 -22.73
N SER A 251 -34.41 -22.42 -23.42
CA SER A 251 -35.16 -22.03 -24.60
C SER A 251 -34.95 -23.00 -25.77
N TYR A 252 -33.70 -23.39 -26.04
CA TYR A 252 -33.41 -24.23 -27.21
C TYR A 252 -33.83 -25.69 -27.00
N SER A 253 -33.71 -26.24 -25.78
CA SER A 253 -34.22 -27.58 -25.48
C SER A 253 -35.75 -27.65 -25.58
N THR A 254 -36.46 -26.60 -25.17
CA THR A 254 -37.92 -26.51 -25.35
C THR A 254 -38.30 -26.56 -26.84
N VAL A 255 -37.60 -25.80 -27.67
CA VAL A 255 -37.83 -25.77 -29.12
C VAL A 255 -37.48 -27.11 -29.76
N GLU A 256 -36.34 -27.72 -29.40
CA GLU A 256 -35.94 -29.06 -29.86
C GLU A 256 -37.05 -30.10 -29.56
N GLN A 257 -37.57 -30.11 -28.34
CA GLN A 257 -38.66 -30.99 -27.94
C GLN A 257 -39.94 -30.74 -28.74
N LEU A 258 -40.26 -29.48 -29.05
CA LEU A 258 -41.43 -29.14 -29.88
C LEU A 258 -41.31 -29.72 -31.30
N PHE A 259 -40.14 -29.65 -31.92
CA PHE A 259 -39.90 -30.28 -33.23
C PHE A 259 -40.01 -31.81 -33.16
N ASN A 260 -39.42 -32.44 -32.14
CA ASN A 260 -39.48 -33.90 -31.95
C ASN A 260 -40.92 -34.38 -31.71
N ALA A 261 -41.67 -33.67 -30.87
CA ALA A 261 -43.07 -33.94 -30.62
C ALA A 261 -43.90 -33.77 -31.91
N THR A 262 -43.68 -32.70 -32.66
CA THR A 262 -44.36 -32.47 -33.94
C THR A 262 -44.05 -33.58 -34.94
N GLY A 263 -42.80 -34.01 -35.09
CA GLY A 263 -42.43 -35.16 -35.94
C GLY A 263 -43.14 -36.46 -35.54
N THR A 264 -43.27 -36.69 -34.23
CA THR A 264 -44.02 -37.84 -33.69
C THR A 264 -45.51 -37.75 -34.04
N ARG A 265 -46.12 -36.57 -33.87
CA ARG A 265 -47.53 -36.32 -34.21
C ARG A 265 -47.78 -36.44 -35.71
N LEU A 266 -46.88 -35.93 -36.55
CA LEU A 266 -46.95 -36.12 -38.00
C LEU A 266 -46.94 -37.61 -38.38
N SER A 267 -46.20 -38.44 -37.63
CA SER A 267 -46.14 -39.88 -37.89
C SER A 267 -47.38 -40.64 -37.41
N THR A 268 -48.01 -40.17 -36.33
CA THR A 268 -49.04 -40.93 -35.59
C THR A 268 -50.47 -40.40 -35.77
N GLU A 269 -50.65 -39.07 -35.84
CA GLU A 269 -51.96 -38.39 -35.91
C GLU A 269 -52.43 -38.11 -37.34
N LEU A 270 -51.51 -37.99 -38.31
CA LEU A 270 -51.85 -37.77 -39.72
C LEU A 270 -52.15 -39.10 -40.43
N LYS A 271 -53.32 -39.67 -40.10
CA LYS A 271 -53.92 -40.86 -40.70
C LYS A 271 -55.32 -40.52 -41.22
N GLY A 272 -55.76 -41.13 -42.32
CA GLY A 272 -57.08 -40.88 -42.90
C GLY A 272 -57.18 -41.25 -44.39
N ASP A 273 -58.27 -40.84 -45.04
CA ASP A 273 -58.64 -41.26 -46.41
C ASP A 273 -57.71 -40.76 -47.55
N VAL A 274 -56.60 -40.11 -47.20
CA VAL A 274 -55.59 -39.59 -48.13
C VAL A 274 -54.19 -40.17 -47.88
N GLU A 275 -54.05 -41.08 -46.91
CA GLU A 275 -52.75 -41.58 -46.44
C GLU A 275 -51.95 -42.28 -47.56
N ASP A 276 -52.63 -42.96 -48.47
CA ASP A 276 -52.01 -43.67 -49.60
C ASP A 276 -51.80 -42.79 -50.84
N GLN A 277 -52.24 -41.53 -50.82
CA GLN A 277 -52.07 -40.65 -51.98
C GLN A 277 -50.61 -40.19 -52.12
N ASN A 278 -50.02 -40.35 -53.30
CA ASN A 278 -48.61 -40.02 -53.55
C ASN A 278 -48.20 -38.59 -53.13
N ASN A 279 -49.06 -37.61 -53.37
CA ASN A 279 -48.83 -36.21 -52.96
C ASN A 279 -48.79 -36.06 -51.43
N PHE A 280 -49.66 -36.78 -50.70
CA PHE A 280 -49.69 -36.78 -49.25
C PHE A 280 -48.49 -37.52 -48.64
N VAL A 281 -48.15 -38.71 -49.16
CA VAL A 281 -46.96 -39.47 -48.74
C VAL A 281 -45.69 -38.62 -48.88
N LYS A 282 -45.56 -37.92 -50.03
CA LYS A 282 -44.43 -37.03 -50.28
C LYS A 282 -44.40 -35.84 -49.32
N LEU A 283 -45.53 -35.16 -49.10
CA LEU A 283 -45.62 -34.05 -48.15
C LEU A 283 -45.27 -34.51 -46.72
N LYS A 284 -45.82 -35.64 -46.26
CA LYS A 284 -45.54 -36.21 -44.93
C LYS A 284 -44.04 -36.50 -44.77
N ALA A 285 -43.41 -37.13 -45.76
CA ALA A 285 -41.97 -37.37 -45.77
C ALA A 285 -41.15 -36.06 -45.73
N ASP A 286 -41.54 -35.05 -46.52
CA ASP A 286 -40.89 -33.74 -46.54
C ASP A 286 -41.00 -32.99 -45.19
N LEU A 287 -42.16 -33.06 -44.53
CA LEU A 287 -42.38 -32.45 -43.20
C LEU A 287 -41.64 -33.20 -42.09
N LEU A 288 -41.59 -34.54 -42.14
CA LEU A 288 -40.79 -35.35 -41.22
C LEU A 288 -39.30 -35.03 -41.35
N SER A 289 -38.80 -34.93 -42.59
CA SER A 289 -37.44 -34.48 -42.87
C SER A 289 -37.20 -33.08 -42.31
N PHE A 290 -38.12 -32.14 -42.54
CA PHE A 290 -38.02 -30.78 -42.00
C PHE A 290 -37.94 -30.75 -40.47
N THR A 291 -38.87 -31.43 -39.77
CA THR A 291 -38.88 -31.46 -38.29
C THR A 291 -37.60 -32.08 -37.72
N THR A 292 -37.12 -33.17 -38.32
CA THR A 292 -35.88 -33.84 -37.92
C THR A 292 -34.66 -32.93 -38.11
N THR A 293 -34.50 -32.35 -39.30
CA THR A 293 -33.37 -31.46 -39.60
C THR A 293 -33.38 -30.20 -38.73
N ARG A 294 -34.56 -29.65 -38.43
CA ARG A 294 -34.67 -28.45 -37.57
C ARG A 294 -34.38 -28.76 -36.11
N SER A 295 -34.87 -29.89 -35.59
CA SER A 295 -34.53 -30.38 -34.25
C SER A 295 -33.01 -30.51 -34.08
N LEU A 296 -32.35 -31.21 -35.02
CA LEU A 296 -30.89 -31.36 -35.02
C LEU A 296 -30.17 -30.00 -35.07
N PHE A 297 -30.60 -29.09 -35.95
CA PHE A 297 -30.01 -27.76 -36.02
C PHE A 297 -30.12 -26.98 -34.69
N VAL A 298 -31.29 -26.99 -34.05
CA VAL A 298 -31.50 -26.29 -32.77
C VAL A 298 -30.61 -26.87 -31.68
N LYS A 299 -30.50 -28.20 -31.64
CA LYS A 299 -29.60 -28.92 -30.73
C LYS A 299 -28.13 -28.55 -30.96
N ASP A 300 -27.67 -28.57 -32.20
CA ASP A 300 -26.28 -28.25 -32.56
C ASP A 300 -25.94 -26.79 -32.26
N LEU A 301 -26.88 -25.87 -32.53
CA LEU A 301 -26.73 -24.45 -32.21
C LEU A 301 -26.61 -24.23 -30.70
N LYS A 302 -27.48 -24.87 -29.91
CA LYS A 302 -27.42 -24.84 -28.43
C LYS A 302 -26.04 -25.27 -27.93
N GLN A 303 -25.57 -26.44 -28.38
CA GLN A 303 -24.26 -26.99 -27.98
C GLN A 303 -23.11 -26.07 -28.38
N SER A 304 -23.16 -25.48 -29.58
CA SER A 304 -22.13 -24.56 -30.07
C SER A 304 -22.05 -23.29 -29.22
N ILE A 305 -23.20 -22.71 -28.86
CA ILE A 305 -23.28 -21.52 -28.01
C ILE A 305 -22.73 -21.83 -26.61
N GLN A 306 -23.12 -22.96 -26.02
CA GLN A 306 -22.63 -23.40 -24.71
C GLN A 306 -21.13 -23.61 -24.69
N LEU A 307 -20.59 -24.30 -25.70
CA LEU A 307 -19.16 -24.54 -25.83
C LEU A 307 -18.38 -23.22 -25.94
N ALA A 308 -18.82 -22.31 -26.81
CA ALA A 308 -18.21 -21.00 -26.97
C ALA A 308 -18.25 -20.17 -25.67
N SER A 309 -19.39 -20.14 -24.98
CA SER A 309 -19.53 -19.43 -23.70
C SER A 309 -18.62 -20.01 -22.61
N SER A 310 -18.56 -21.34 -22.47
CA SER A 310 -17.66 -21.99 -21.52
C SER A 310 -16.19 -21.71 -21.80
N GLY A 311 -15.80 -21.70 -23.08
CA GLY A 311 -14.45 -21.34 -23.52
C GLY A 311 -14.14 -19.89 -23.15
N ASN A 312 -15.06 -18.97 -23.40
CA ASN A 312 -14.90 -17.56 -23.00
C ASN A 312 -14.70 -17.41 -21.48
N ARG A 313 -15.48 -18.10 -20.65
CA ARG A 313 -15.33 -18.05 -19.18
C ARG A 313 -13.93 -18.50 -18.74
N GLN A 314 -13.42 -19.58 -19.35
CA GLN A 314 -12.10 -20.11 -19.06
C GLN A 314 -10.99 -19.15 -19.53
N SER A 315 -11.10 -18.60 -20.75
CA SER A 315 -10.14 -17.61 -21.26
C SER A 315 -10.08 -16.36 -20.38
N ILE A 316 -11.24 -15.87 -19.92
CA ILE A 316 -11.32 -14.71 -19.02
C ILE A 316 -10.64 -15.01 -17.67
N ALA A 317 -10.94 -16.15 -17.06
CA ALA A 317 -10.31 -16.56 -15.80
C ALA A 317 -8.78 -16.68 -15.94
N ASN A 318 -8.32 -17.32 -17.01
CA ASN A 318 -6.90 -17.48 -17.31
C ASN A 318 -6.23 -16.13 -17.54
N GLY A 319 -6.83 -15.25 -18.34
CA GLY A 319 -6.31 -13.92 -18.65
C GLY A 319 -6.08 -13.08 -17.39
N VAL A 320 -7.04 -13.07 -16.46
CA VAL A 320 -6.88 -12.37 -15.18
C VAL A 320 -5.77 -13.00 -14.34
N SER A 321 -5.70 -14.34 -14.28
CA SER A 321 -4.67 -15.04 -13.51
C SER A 321 -3.23 -14.74 -13.98
N GLN A 322 -3.01 -14.65 -15.30
CA GLN A 322 -1.69 -14.42 -15.87
C GLN A 322 -1.26 -12.96 -15.78
N VAL A 323 -2.15 -12.03 -16.11
CA VAL A 323 -1.82 -10.61 -16.25
C VAL A 323 -1.55 -9.93 -14.91
N TYR A 324 -2.34 -10.22 -13.88
CA TYR A 324 -2.28 -9.45 -12.62
C TYR A 324 -1.48 -10.15 -11.51
N TYR A 325 -1.22 -11.45 -11.61
CA TYR A 325 -0.56 -12.23 -10.54
C TYR A 325 0.80 -12.80 -10.89
N SER A 326 1.09 -13.03 -12.16
CA SER A 326 2.26 -13.82 -12.54
C SER A 326 3.45 -13.03 -13.07
N ASP A 327 3.30 -11.74 -13.38
CA ASP A 327 4.43 -10.92 -13.84
C ASP A 327 5.34 -10.50 -12.66
N SER A 328 6.29 -11.37 -12.34
CA SER A 328 7.28 -11.15 -11.28
C SER A 328 8.26 -10.01 -11.57
N SER A 329 8.34 -9.51 -12.82
CA SER A 329 9.32 -8.52 -13.23
C SER A 329 8.94 -7.08 -12.83
N LYS A 330 7.63 -6.80 -12.65
CA LYS A 330 7.11 -5.47 -12.28
C LYS A 330 6.05 -5.55 -11.18
N LYS A 331 6.48 -5.94 -9.98
CA LYS A 331 5.60 -6.01 -8.80
C LYS A 331 4.98 -4.65 -8.50
N VAL A 332 3.67 -4.62 -8.25
CA VAL A 332 2.92 -3.39 -7.95
C VAL A 332 3.43 -2.67 -6.69
N GLY A 333 4.02 -3.41 -5.75
CA GLY A 333 4.64 -2.84 -4.55
C GLY A 333 6.06 -2.28 -4.73
N SER A 334 6.68 -2.39 -5.91
CA SER A 334 8.03 -1.86 -6.14
C SER A 334 8.16 -0.34 -5.94
N PRO A 335 7.22 0.51 -6.40
CA PRO A 335 7.28 1.95 -6.13
C PRO A 335 7.12 2.26 -4.63
N ALA A 336 6.29 1.51 -3.92
CA ALA A 336 6.11 1.69 -2.47
C ALA A 336 7.41 1.35 -1.72
N LEU A 337 8.06 0.26 -2.10
CA LEU A 337 9.36 -0.10 -1.57
C LEU A 337 10.42 0.98 -1.86
N GLN A 338 10.43 1.54 -3.07
CA GLN A 338 11.37 2.61 -3.46
C GLN A 338 11.21 3.86 -2.59
N LEU A 339 9.98 4.32 -2.36
CA LEU A 339 9.71 5.48 -1.47
C LEU A 339 10.11 5.19 -0.02
N ALA A 340 9.77 3.99 0.48
CA ALA A 340 10.13 3.57 1.83
C ALA A 340 11.65 3.48 2.02
N GLN A 341 12.36 2.98 1.00
CA GLN A 341 13.83 2.95 1.00
C GLN A 341 14.42 4.37 1.05
N GLN A 342 13.93 5.31 0.25
CA GLN A 342 14.43 6.70 0.28
C GLN A 342 14.24 7.37 1.65
N LEU A 343 13.12 7.10 2.33
CA LEU A 343 12.93 7.53 3.72
C LEU A 343 13.94 6.86 4.67
N LEU A 344 14.14 5.54 4.57
CA LEU A 344 15.16 4.83 5.37
C LEU A 344 16.58 5.32 5.09
N GLU A 345 16.86 5.80 3.89
CA GLU A 345 18.16 6.36 3.55
C GLU A 345 18.25 7.84 3.95
N SER A 346 17.12 8.41 4.38
CA SER A 346 16.92 9.84 4.66
C SER A 346 17.56 10.68 3.55
N SER A 347 17.28 10.32 2.30
CA SER A 347 17.80 11.00 1.12
C SER A 347 17.37 12.47 1.08
N ALA A 348 18.05 13.27 0.26
CA ALA A 348 17.63 14.64 0.00
C ALA A 348 16.14 14.67 -0.42
N ASN A 349 15.36 15.55 0.21
CA ASN A 349 13.92 15.68 -0.05
C ASN A 349 13.06 14.41 0.16
N ALA A 350 13.54 13.37 0.84
CA ALA A 350 12.81 12.10 0.98
C ALA A 350 11.38 12.27 1.54
N GLU A 351 11.21 13.12 2.56
CA GLU A 351 9.90 13.44 3.17
C GLU A 351 8.95 14.12 2.18
N PHE A 352 9.45 15.06 1.38
CA PHE A 352 8.69 15.73 0.34
C PHE A 352 8.29 14.74 -0.76
N CYS A 353 9.22 13.91 -1.22
CA CYS A 353 8.97 12.91 -2.26
C CYS A 353 7.97 11.86 -1.79
N HIS A 354 8.10 11.36 -0.56
CA HIS A 354 7.10 10.49 0.03
C HIS A 354 5.73 11.16 0.08
N SER A 355 5.64 12.39 0.60
CA SER A 355 4.38 13.13 0.67
C SER A 355 3.73 13.35 -0.70
N LYS A 356 4.54 13.55 -1.75
CA LYS A 356 4.08 13.75 -3.12
C LYS A 356 3.56 12.47 -3.78
N TYR A 357 4.21 11.33 -3.55
CA TYR A 357 3.94 10.10 -4.31
C TYR A 357 3.25 8.98 -3.53
N ALA A 358 3.24 8.99 -2.19
CA ALA A 358 2.71 7.88 -1.39
C ALA A 358 1.24 7.56 -1.71
N ALA A 359 0.40 8.58 -1.85
CA ALA A 359 -1.01 8.40 -2.22
C ALA A 359 -1.14 7.83 -3.65
N LEU A 360 -0.40 8.38 -4.62
CA LEU A 360 -0.40 7.92 -6.02
C LEU A 360 0.03 6.47 -6.15
N VAL A 361 1.05 6.08 -5.38
CA VAL A 361 1.54 4.70 -5.33
C VAL A 361 0.51 3.78 -4.68
N THR A 362 -0.15 4.22 -3.60
CA THR A 362 -1.22 3.44 -2.95
C THR A 362 -2.41 3.22 -3.88
N ASP A 363 -2.77 4.24 -4.67
CA ASP A 363 -3.85 4.17 -5.66
C ASP A 363 -3.60 3.17 -6.80
N LEU A 364 -2.35 2.72 -7.01
CA LEU A 364 -2.06 1.65 -7.98
C LEU A 364 -2.82 0.35 -7.65
N LEU A 365 -2.99 0.04 -6.36
CA LEU A 365 -3.63 -1.19 -5.90
C LEU A 365 -5.08 -1.31 -6.41
N PRO A 366 -5.99 -0.33 -6.17
CA PRO A 366 -7.35 -0.40 -6.68
C PRO A 366 -7.46 -0.11 -8.18
N LEU A 367 -6.51 0.62 -8.79
CA LEU A 367 -6.67 1.14 -10.15
C LEU A 367 -6.84 0.05 -11.22
N GLY A 368 -6.07 -1.04 -11.13
CA GLY A 368 -6.22 -2.16 -12.07
C GLY A 368 -7.62 -2.79 -11.99
N ARG A 369 -8.12 -2.96 -10.76
CA ARG A 369 -9.45 -3.52 -10.49
C ARG A 369 -10.58 -2.61 -10.98
N ILE A 370 -10.47 -1.30 -10.74
CA ILE A 370 -11.47 -0.32 -11.20
C ILE A 370 -11.61 -0.40 -12.73
N ARG A 371 -10.49 -0.35 -13.46
CA ARG A 371 -10.50 -0.39 -14.93
C ARG A 371 -11.00 -1.72 -15.48
N LEU A 372 -10.70 -2.82 -14.78
CA LEU A 372 -11.25 -4.14 -15.12
C LEU A 372 -12.78 -4.14 -14.99
N ASN A 373 -13.31 -3.62 -13.88
CA ASN A 373 -14.74 -3.56 -13.65
C ASN A 373 -15.46 -2.64 -14.64
N GLU A 374 -14.87 -1.50 -15.03
CA GLU A 374 -15.41 -0.66 -16.10
C GLU A 374 -15.61 -1.44 -17.40
N CYS A 375 -14.67 -2.34 -17.73
CA CYS A 375 -14.78 -3.21 -18.89
C CYS A 375 -15.90 -4.25 -18.73
N PHE A 376 -15.98 -4.90 -17.56
CA PHE A 376 -17.07 -5.84 -17.28
C PHE A 376 -18.44 -5.17 -17.33
N ASP A 377 -18.58 -3.97 -16.77
CA ASP A 377 -19.84 -3.23 -16.75
C ASP A 377 -20.24 -2.72 -18.14
N THR A 378 -19.28 -2.51 -19.03
CA THR A 378 -19.55 -2.22 -20.44
C THR A 378 -20.02 -3.45 -21.21
N GLU A 379 -19.48 -4.64 -20.92
CA GLU A 379 -19.82 -5.88 -21.65
C GLU A 379 -21.07 -6.60 -21.12
N ARG A 380 -21.37 -6.52 -19.81
CA ARG A 380 -22.57 -7.10 -19.21
C ARG A 380 -23.88 -6.79 -19.97
N PRO A 381 -24.23 -5.53 -20.29
CA PRO A 381 -25.45 -5.23 -21.03
C PRO A 381 -25.42 -5.76 -22.47
N ARG A 382 -24.25 -5.92 -23.09
CA ARG A 382 -24.13 -6.53 -24.43
C ARG A 382 -24.43 -8.03 -24.38
N LEU A 383 -23.92 -8.73 -23.36
CA LEU A 383 -24.23 -10.14 -23.11
C LEU A 383 -25.71 -10.35 -22.79
N GLN A 384 -26.33 -9.44 -22.02
CA GLN A 384 -27.76 -9.48 -21.76
C GLN A 384 -28.58 -9.36 -23.05
N LYS A 385 -28.29 -8.36 -23.89
CA LYS A 385 -28.99 -8.20 -25.18
C LYS A 385 -28.79 -9.41 -26.10
N LEU A 386 -27.61 -10.02 -26.06
CA LEU A 386 -27.33 -11.24 -26.82
C LEU A 386 -28.19 -12.41 -26.34
N GLN A 387 -28.32 -12.58 -25.02
CA GLN A 387 -29.23 -13.57 -24.42
C GLN A 387 -30.68 -13.34 -24.88
N GLU A 388 -31.21 -12.13 -24.72
CA GLU A 388 -32.59 -11.79 -25.12
C GLU A 388 -32.83 -12.07 -26.63
N LEU A 389 -31.84 -11.79 -27.47
CA LEU A 389 -31.91 -12.09 -28.90
C LEU A 389 -31.87 -13.59 -29.19
N MET A 390 -31.07 -14.37 -28.46
CA MET A 390 -31.02 -15.83 -28.58
C MET A 390 -32.36 -16.47 -28.17
N GLU A 391 -32.97 -16.00 -27.08
CA GLU A 391 -34.30 -16.44 -26.61
C GLU A 391 -35.39 -16.07 -27.63
N THR A 392 -35.37 -14.85 -28.15
CA THR A 392 -36.32 -14.39 -29.19
C THR A 392 -36.17 -15.20 -30.47
N TYR A 393 -34.94 -15.53 -30.87
CA TYR A 393 -34.70 -16.40 -32.01
C TYR A 393 -35.26 -17.80 -31.79
N ALA A 394 -35.05 -18.40 -30.60
CA ALA A 394 -35.61 -19.70 -30.26
C ALA A 394 -37.15 -19.69 -30.36
N LEU A 395 -37.81 -18.67 -29.82
CA LEU A 395 -39.27 -18.47 -29.93
C LEU A 395 -39.73 -18.29 -31.39
N MET A 396 -39.01 -17.50 -32.18
CA MET A 396 -39.33 -17.36 -33.61
C MET A 396 -39.25 -18.71 -34.34
N VAL A 397 -38.31 -19.56 -33.94
CA VAL A 397 -38.12 -20.89 -34.53
C VAL A 397 -39.20 -21.89 -34.08
N SER A 398 -39.78 -21.77 -32.88
CA SER A 398 -40.91 -22.65 -32.47
C SER A 398 -42.16 -22.45 -33.33
N TYR A 399 -42.40 -21.22 -33.81
CA TYR A 399 -43.52 -20.92 -34.71
C TYR A 399 -43.44 -21.66 -36.06
N ASP A 400 -42.27 -22.19 -36.44
CA ASP A 400 -42.15 -23.00 -37.66
C ASP A 400 -42.98 -24.32 -37.57
N VAL A 401 -43.37 -24.77 -36.37
CA VAL A 401 -44.08 -26.06 -36.14
C VAL A 401 -45.32 -26.01 -35.24
N GLU A 402 -45.53 -24.95 -34.46
CA GLU A 402 -46.61 -24.85 -33.46
C GLU A 402 -47.99 -25.29 -33.98
N ASP A 403 -48.42 -24.76 -35.13
CA ASP A 403 -49.73 -25.06 -35.73
C ASP A 403 -49.69 -26.08 -36.88
N MET A 404 -48.53 -26.72 -37.10
CA MET A 404 -48.34 -27.55 -38.30
C MET A 404 -49.36 -28.68 -38.42
N CYS A 405 -49.55 -29.45 -37.35
CA CYS A 405 -50.51 -30.56 -37.35
C CYS A 405 -51.97 -30.06 -37.44
N ASN A 406 -52.28 -28.94 -36.79
CA ASN A 406 -53.64 -28.37 -36.79
C ASN A 406 -54.03 -27.89 -38.18
N ASN A 407 -53.10 -27.29 -38.93
CA ASN A 407 -53.32 -26.84 -40.29
C ASN A 407 -53.50 -28.01 -41.28
N LEU A 408 -52.92 -29.17 -41.00
CA LEU A 408 -53.02 -30.36 -41.87
C LEU A 408 -54.28 -31.20 -41.61
N LYS A 409 -54.85 -31.16 -40.40
CA LYS A 409 -56.04 -31.95 -39.99
C LYS A 409 -57.28 -31.73 -40.88
N PRO A 410 -57.64 -30.51 -41.32
CA PRO A 410 -58.77 -30.33 -42.23
C PRO A 410 -58.55 -30.97 -43.60
N CYS A 411 -57.33 -30.91 -44.15
CA CYS A 411 -57.04 -31.45 -45.48
C CYS A 411 -57.07 -32.99 -45.54
N ILE A 412 -57.07 -33.69 -44.40
CA ILE A 412 -57.20 -35.15 -44.34
C ILE A 412 -58.66 -35.62 -44.18
N ALA A 413 -59.59 -34.72 -43.81
CA ALA A 413 -60.96 -35.08 -43.40
C ALA A 413 -62.04 -34.87 -44.48
N GLU A 414 -61.79 -34.09 -45.54
CA GLU A 414 -62.80 -33.78 -46.58
C GLU A 414 -62.46 -34.35 -47.96
N CYS A 415 -63.49 -34.75 -48.72
CA CYS A 415 -63.40 -35.41 -50.04
C CYS A 415 -62.90 -34.52 -51.20
N THR A 416 -62.77 -33.20 -51.02
CA THR A 416 -62.19 -32.26 -52.01
C THR A 416 -60.68 -32.09 -51.79
N LYS A 417 -59.94 -33.15 -52.11
CA LYS A 417 -58.62 -33.51 -51.53
C LYS A 417 -57.37 -32.88 -52.18
N SER A 418 -57.42 -32.52 -53.47
CA SER A 418 -56.23 -32.05 -54.22
C SER A 418 -55.79 -30.63 -53.85
N ASP A 419 -56.73 -29.69 -53.82
CA ASP A 419 -56.42 -28.27 -53.78
C ASP A 419 -55.98 -27.81 -52.38
N CYS A 420 -56.53 -28.42 -51.32
CA CYS A 420 -56.14 -28.18 -49.93
C CYS A 420 -54.67 -28.59 -49.72
N LEU A 421 -54.33 -29.83 -50.06
CA LEU A 421 -52.97 -30.37 -49.94
C LEU A 421 -51.97 -29.59 -50.80
N SER A 422 -52.34 -29.22 -52.03
CA SER A 422 -51.49 -28.42 -52.92
C SER A 422 -51.19 -27.03 -52.34
N LYS A 423 -52.21 -26.32 -51.82
CA LYS A 423 -52.03 -25.01 -51.18
C LYS A 423 -51.14 -25.09 -49.94
N ILE A 424 -51.40 -26.02 -49.04
CA ILE A 424 -50.60 -26.19 -47.82
C ILE A 424 -49.15 -26.57 -48.16
N THR A 425 -48.96 -27.49 -49.09
CA THR A 425 -47.63 -27.88 -49.59
C THR A 425 -46.86 -26.67 -50.11
N SER A 426 -47.52 -25.75 -50.81
CA SER A 426 -46.88 -24.53 -51.31
C SER A 426 -46.35 -23.62 -50.19
N PHE A 427 -47.06 -23.50 -49.08
CA PHE A 427 -46.63 -22.69 -47.93
C PHE A 427 -45.45 -23.35 -47.19
N TYR A 428 -45.49 -24.67 -46.97
CA TYR A 428 -44.38 -25.36 -46.32
C TYR A 428 -43.12 -25.42 -47.18
N ASN A 429 -43.25 -25.51 -48.50
CA ASN A 429 -42.09 -25.40 -49.40
C ASN A 429 -41.44 -24.02 -49.33
N LYS A 430 -42.24 -22.94 -49.22
CA LYS A 430 -41.72 -21.59 -48.98
C LYS A 430 -41.01 -21.50 -47.62
N LEU A 431 -41.59 -22.07 -46.56
CA LEU A 431 -40.97 -22.12 -45.23
C LEU A 431 -39.65 -22.90 -45.26
N LYS A 432 -39.64 -24.11 -45.82
CA LYS A 432 -38.44 -24.96 -45.98
C LYS A 432 -37.33 -24.23 -46.72
N THR A 433 -37.68 -23.51 -47.80
CA THR A 433 -36.74 -22.68 -48.56
C THR A 433 -36.24 -21.48 -47.74
N ALA A 434 -37.13 -20.84 -46.98
CA ALA A 434 -36.78 -19.74 -46.08
C ALA A 434 -35.92 -20.18 -44.88
N ARG A 435 -35.95 -21.47 -44.53
CA ARG A 435 -35.20 -22.11 -43.45
C ARG A 435 -34.16 -23.11 -43.97
N ASN A 436 -33.66 -22.92 -45.18
CA ASN A 436 -32.61 -23.78 -45.71
C ASN A 436 -31.34 -23.72 -44.85
N THR A 437 -30.50 -24.74 -44.96
CA THR A 437 -29.31 -24.91 -44.12
C THR A 437 -28.40 -23.67 -44.12
N ALA A 438 -28.21 -23.03 -45.28
CA ALA A 438 -27.39 -21.81 -45.38
C ALA A 438 -27.92 -20.63 -44.55
N LYS A 439 -29.25 -20.43 -44.47
CA LYS A 439 -29.84 -19.37 -43.64
C LYS A 439 -29.77 -19.71 -42.16
N LEU A 440 -29.87 -20.99 -41.80
CA LEU A 440 -29.70 -21.46 -40.44
C LEU A 440 -28.27 -21.24 -39.93
N THR A 441 -27.28 -21.52 -40.78
CA THR A 441 -25.86 -21.23 -40.49
C THR A 441 -25.60 -19.74 -40.22
N ARG A 442 -26.38 -18.81 -40.81
CA ARG A 442 -26.21 -17.36 -40.53
C ARG A 442 -26.52 -17.00 -39.07
N ALA A 443 -27.59 -17.57 -38.50
CA ALA A 443 -27.94 -17.31 -37.10
C ALA A 443 -26.87 -17.88 -36.16
N ALA A 444 -26.41 -19.11 -36.44
CA ALA A 444 -25.31 -19.73 -35.71
C ALA A 444 -24.03 -18.87 -35.76
N ASN A 445 -23.62 -18.47 -36.96
CA ASN A 445 -22.44 -17.64 -37.16
C ASN A 445 -22.56 -16.30 -36.43
N PHE A 446 -23.74 -15.67 -36.47
CA PHE A 446 -24.00 -14.41 -35.77
C PHE A 446 -23.81 -14.57 -34.26
N PHE A 447 -24.44 -15.57 -33.63
CA PHE A 447 -24.35 -15.78 -32.18
C PHE A 447 -22.93 -16.12 -31.72
N LEU A 448 -22.25 -17.01 -32.45
CA LEU A 448 -20.88 -17.39 -32.16
C LEU A 448 -19.92 -16.21 -32.34
N SER A 449 -20.06 -15.44 -33.43
CA SER A 449 -19.26 -14.23 -33.65
C SER A 449 -19.54 -13.15 -32.60
N ALA A 450 -20.78 -13.00 -32.13
CA ALA A 450 -21.11 -12.05 -31.07
C ALA A 450 -20.45 -12.43 -29.74
N LEU A 451 -20.45 -13.72 -29.37
CA LEU A 451 -19.74 -14.24 -28.19
C LEU A 451 -18.24 -14.06 -28.31
N THR A 452 -17.63 -14.42 -29.44
CA THR A 452 -16.19 -14.23 -29.68
C THR A 452 -15.82 -12.75 -29.64
N ALA A 453 -16.63 -11.88 -30.25
CA ALA A 453 -16.38 -10.45 -30.19
C ALA A 453 -16.48 -9.90 -28.76
N SER A 454 -17.36 -10.46 -27.92
CA SER A 454 -17.41 -10.13 -26.49
C SER A 454 -16.12 -10.52 -25.78
N LEU A 455 -15.62 -11.73 -25.99
CA LEU A 455 -14.34 -12.17 -25.42
C LEU A 455 -13.20 -11.26 -25.86
N ASN A 456 -13.05 -11.02 -27.17
CA ASN A 456 -11.97 -10.19 -27.70
C ASN A 456 -11.96 -8.78 -27.10
N ARG A 457 -13.14 -8.19 -26.85
CA ARG A 457 -13.24 -6.88 -26.19
C ARG A 457 -12.79 -6.92 -24.73
N VAL A 458 -13.16 -7.98 -24.00
CA VAL A 458 -12.70 -8.20 -22.62
C VAL A 458 -11.17 -8.41 -22.58
N GLU A 459 -10.61 -9.20 -23.49
CA GLU A 459 -9.15 -9.44 -23.59
C GLU A 459 -8.36 -8.17 -23.96
N LEU A 460 -8.85 -7.37 -24.91
CA LEU A 460 -8.28 -6.06 -25.24
C LEU A 460 -8.30 -5.13 -24.03
N CYS A 461 -9.40 -5.16 -23.28
CA CYS A 461 -9.52 -4.45 -22.02
C CYS A 461 -8.42 -4.88 -21.03
N PHE A 462 -8.20 -6.18 -20.82
CA PHE A 462 -7.15 -6.67 -19.92
C PHE A 462 -5.77 -6.19 -20.34
N THR A 463 -5.47 -6.29 -21.64
CA THR A 463 -4.22 -5.80 -22.22
C THR A 463 -4.03 -4.30 -21.95
N ARG A 464 -5.09 -3.51 -22.12
CA ARG A 464 -5.06 -2.06 -21.86
C ARG A 464 -4.86 -1.74 -20.38
N VAL A 465 -5.55 -2.43 -19.48
CA VAL A 465 -5.38 -2.24 -18.03
C VAL A 465 -3.95 -2.60 -17.62
N ASN A 466 -3.44 -3.73 -18.10
CA ASN A 466 -2.07 -4.14 -17.83
C ASN A 466 -1.07 -3.07 -18.26
N PHE A 467 -1.21 -2.61 -19.50
CA PHE A 467 -0.33 -1.61 -20.06
C PHE A 467 -0.37 -0.30 -19.27
N LEU A 468 -1.57 0.26 -19.06
CA LEU A 468 -1.70 1.57 -18.47
C LEU A 468 -1.37 1.60 -16.97
N THR A 469 -1.63 0.53 -16.23
CA THR A 469 -1.38 0.50 -14.78
C THR A 469 0.01 -0.07 -14.47
N PHE A 470 0.29 -1.32 -14.87
CA PHE A 470 1.49 -2.02 -14.43
C PHE A 470 2.70 -1.77 -15.33
N LEU A 471 2.51 -1.73 -16.65
CA LEU A 471 3.64 -1.52 -17.56
C LEU A 471 4.06 -0.05 -17.69
N ASN A 472 3.16 0.88 -17.38
CA ASN A 472 3.38 2.32 -17.49
C ASN A 472 3.53 3.00 -16.11
N LEU A 473 2.49 3.00 -15.26
CA LEU A 473 2.55 3.79 -14.00
C LEU A 473 3.56 3.24 -12.99
N VAL A 474 3.65 1.91 -12.81
CA VAL A 474 4.62 1.32 -11.86
C VAL A 474 6.06 1.76 -12.14
N PRO A 475 6.64 1.57 -13.36
CA PRO A 475 8.00 2.03 -13.63
C PRO A 475 8.13 3.56 -13.58
N ASN A 476 7.13 4.31 -14.02
CA ASN A 476 7.18 5.78 -13.96
C ASN A 476 7.24 6.27 -12.51
N TYR A 477 6.44 5.71 -11.60
CA TYR A 477 6.50 6.12 -10.19
C TYR A 477 7.80 5.72 -9.49
N ILE A 478 8.46 4.63 -9.92
CA ILE A 478 9.81 4.32 -9.45
C ILE A 478 10.79 5.40 -9.91
N GLU A 479 10.75 5.76 -11.19
CA GLU A 479 11.66 6.75 -11.76
C GLU A 479 11.39 8.16 -11.22
N ASP A 480 10.14 8.58 -11.16
CA ASP A 480 9.70 9.85 -10.59
C ASP A 480 10.11 9.97 -9.12
N ALA A 481 9.98 8.90 -8.33
CA ALA A 481 10.45 8.86 -6.95
C ALA A 481 11.97 9.04 -6.87
N LYS A 482 12.74 8.37 -7.73
CA LYS A 482 14.21 8.50 -7.80
C LYS A 482 14.65 9.90 -8.21
N GLN A 483 14.04 10.48 -9.24
CA GLN A 483 14.38 11.82 -9.70
C GLN A 483 13.99 12.89 -8.70
N CYS A 484 12.93 12.67 -7.91
CA CYS A 484 12.45 13.63 -6.92
C CYS A 484 13.48 13.91 -5.81
N VAL A 485 14.25 12.90 -5.38
CA VAL A 485 15.29 13.10 -4.35
C VAL A 485 16.54 13.81 -4.90
N GLY A 486 16.65 13.99 -6.22
CA GLY A 486 17.82 14.54 -6.91
C GLY A 486 18.91 13.49 -7.16
N GLU A 487 19.72 13.71 -8.20
CA GLU A 487 20.94 12.92 -8.39
C GLU A 487 21.93 13.27 -7.27
N ASN A 488 22.41 12.26 -6.53
CA ASN A 488 23.52 12.41 -5.57
C ASN A 488 24.85 12.58 -6.31
#